data_AF-A0A531KR72-F1
#
_entry.id   AF-A0A531KR72-F1
#
_cell.length_a   1.000
_cell.length_b   1.000
_cell.length_c   1.000
_cell.angle_alpha   90.00
_cell.angle_beta   90.00
_cell.angle_gamma   90.00
#
_symmetry.space_group_name_H-M   'P 1'
#
loop_
_entity.id
_entity.type
_entity.pdbx_description
1 polymer ?
#
loop_
_entity_poly.entity_id
_entity_poly.type
_entity_poly.pdbx_seq_one_letter_code
_entity_poly.pdbx_strand_id
1 'polypeptide(L)' 'MLQATSTAMAAGALSSIAGRVAAQTPNQINVVLGGGDWGKANIEAYAKPFEAETGIKVNPITDDMGMGQVELM' A
#
# COMPACT_ATOMS: atom_id res chain seq x y z
N MET A 1 -48.84 10.24 -23.01
CA MET A 1 -47.98 9.04 -23.08
C MET A 1 -46.59 9.45 -22.66
N LEU A 2 -46.08 8.84 -21.59
CA LEU A 2 -44.75 9.12 -21.04
C LEU A 2 -43.72 8.33 -21.86
N GLN A 3 -42.85 9.05 -22.57
CA GLN A 3 -41.82 8.46 -23.43
C GLN A 3 -40.77 7.79 -22.55
N ALA A 4 -40.78 6.45 -22.54
CA ALA A 4 -39.91 5.63 -21.70
C ALA A 4 -38.44 5.85 -22.07
N THR A 5 -37.69 6.40 -21.11
CA THR A 5 -36.23 6.50 -21.08
C THR A 5 -35.61 5.11 -21.18
N SER A 6 -35.00 4.80 -22.33
CA SER A 6 -34.21 3.60 -22.53
C SER A 6 -32.78 3.83 -22.02
N THR A 7 -32.59 3.79 -20.70
CA THR A 7 -31.27 3.59 -20.11
C THR A 7 -30.92 2.12 -20.27
N ALA A 8 -30.27 1.78 -21.37
CA ALA A 8 -29.58 0.50 -21.49
C ALA A 8 -28.55 0.44 -20.36
N MET A 9 -28.84 -0.36 -19.34
CA MET A 9 -27.94 -0.62 -18.24
C MET A 9 -26.77 -1.41 -18.83
N ALA A 10 -25.66 -0.73 -19.14
CA ALA A 10 -24.38 -1.36 -19.42
C ALA A 10 -23.81 -1.97 -18.13
N ALA A 11 -24.50 -2.97 -17.59
CA ALA A 11 -24.06 -3.79 -16.48
C ALA A 11 -23.05 -4.80 -17.03
N GLY A 12 -21.81 -4.36 -17.26
CA GLY A 12 -20.80 -5.27 -17.84
C GLY A 12 -19.34 -4.85 -17.75
N ALA A 13 -18.99 -3.64 -17.30
CA ALA A 13 -17.60 -3.18 -17.30
C ALA A 13 -17.10 -2.60 -15.98
N LEU A 14 -17.84 -2.79 -14.87
CA LEU A 14 -17.25 -2.69 -13.55
C LEU A 14 -16.70 -4.07 -13.16
N SER A 15 -15.82 -4.64 -13.99
CA SER A 15 -14.87 -5.63 -13.48
C SER A 15 -14.04 -4.84 -12.49
N SER A 16 -14.36 -5.04 -11.22
CA SER A 16 -13.79 -4.39 -10.06
C SER A 16 -12.37 -3.93 -10.36
N ILE A 17 -12.11 -2.64 -10.20
CA ILE A 17 -10.87 -2.24 -9.55
C ILE A 17 -10.95 -2.89 -8.17
N ALA A 18 -10.68 -4.19 -8.12
CA ALA A 18 -9.97 -4.82 -7.04
C ALA A 18 -8.53 -4.30 -7.20
N GLY A 19 -8.39 -2.97 -7.13
CA GLY A 19 -7.17 -2.35 -6.67
C GLY A 19 -6.90 -3.09 -5.39
N ARG A 20 -5.76 -3.77 -5.37
CA ARG A 20 -5.33 -4.62 -4.28
C ARG A 20 -5.42 -3.78 -3.02
N VAL A 21 -6.53 -3.84 -2.30
CA VAL A 21 -6.60 -3.38 -0.93
C VAL A 21 -5.75 -4.42 -0.23
N ALA A 22 -4.44 -4.20 -0.20
CA ALA A 22 -3.56 -4.94 0.65
C ALA A 22 -4.07 -4.65 2.05
N ALA A 23 -4.81 -5.61 2.63
CA ALA A 23 -5.23 -5.49 4.00
C ALA A 23 -3.96 -5.30 4.83
N GLN A 24 -3.80 -4.10 5.41
CA GLN A 24 -2.70 -3.80 6.30
C GLN A 24 -2.71 -4.90 7.36
N THR A 25 -1.67 -5.73 7.38
CA THR A 25 -1.60 -6.82 8.33
C THR A 25 -1.58 -6.19 9.71
N PRO A 26 -2.52 -6.53 10.61
CA PRO A 26 -2.55 -5.93 11.93
C PRO A 26 -1.19 -6.16 12.60
N ASN A 27 -0.68 -5.11 13.27
CA ASN A 27 0.62 -5.11 13.93
C ASN A 27 1.84 -5.17 12.99
N GLN A 28 1.69 -4.73 11.74
CA GLN A 28 2.79 -4.53 10.79
C GLN A 28 2.71 -3.15 10.13
N ILE A 29 3.86 -2.52 9.91
CA ILE A 29 4.00 -1.28 9.13
C ILE A 29 4.98 -1.47 7.98
N ASN A 30 4.66 -0.87 6.83
CA ASN A 30 5.56 -0.78 5.68
C ASN A 30 6.22 0.60 5.69
N VAL A 31 7.55 0.66 5.61
CA VAL A 31 8.30 1.93 5.69
C VAL A 31 9.28 2.03 4.54
N VAL A 32 9.21 3.10 3.76
CA VAL A 32 10.19 3.38 2.70
C VAL A 32 11.41 4.04 3.33
N LEU A 33 12.56 3.36 3.29
CA LEU A 33 13.82 3.84 3.90
C LEU A 33 14.88 4.23 2.87
N GLY A 34 14.55 4.11 1.58
CA GLY A 34 15.48 4.33 0.48
C GLY A 34 16.49 3.19 0.32
N GLY A 35 17.21 3.19 -0.80
CA GLY A 35 18.11 2.11 -1.18
C GLY A 35 19.53 2.19 -0.62
N GLY A 36 20.33 1.19 -1.01
CA GLY A 36 21.76 1.13 -0.72
C GLY A 36 22.10 1.03 0.76
N ASP A 37 23.29 1.52 1.13
CA ASP A 37 23.77 1.46 2.51
C ASP A 37 23.04 2.44 3.43
N TRP A 38 22.42 3.48 2.86
CA TRP A 38 21.52 4.37 3.60
C TRP A 38 20.30 3.62 4.14
N GLY A 39 19.62 2.84 3.30
CA GLY A 39 18.50 2.01 3.73
C GLY A 39 18.89 1.03 4.83
N LYS A 40 20.03 0.34 4.65
CA LYS A 40 20.54 -0.61 5.66
C LYS A 40 20.84 0.07 7.00
N ALA A 41 21.49 1.24 6.98
CA ALA A 41 21.79 1.97 8.21
C ALA A 41 20.51 2.39 8.95
N ASN A 42 19.48 2.83 8.23
CA ASN A 42 18.19 3.19 8.83
C ASN A 42 17.43 1.97 9.36
N ILE A 43 17.55 0.80 8.73
CA ILE A 43 16.98 -0.44 9.25
C ILE A 43 17.61 -0.81 10.60
N GLU A 44 18.95 -0.77 10.69
CA GLU A 44 19.67 -1.10 11.93
C GLU A 44 19.43 -0.06 13.03
N ALA A 45 19.40 1.23 12.68
CA ALA A 45 19.32 2.31 13.65
C ALA A 45 17.88 2.57 14.16
N TYR A 46 16.86 2.32 13.34
CA TYR A 46 15.48 2.71 13.66
C TYR A 46 14.48 1.56 13.56
N ALA A 47 14.48 0.80 12.45
CA ALA A 47 13.46 -0.24 12.23
C ALA A 47 13.58 -1.38 13.25
N LYS A 48 14.79 -1.89 13.49
CA LYS A 48 15.01 -2.98 14.45
C LYS A 48 14.74 -2.58 15.91
N PRO A 49 15.23 -1.43 16.41
CA PRO A 49 14.90 -0.99 17.77
C PRO A 49 13.39 -0.79 17.95
N PHE A 50 12.71 -0.21 16.96
CA PHE A 50 11.26 -0.01 17.00
C PHE A 50 10.49 -1.33 17.07
N GLU A 51 10.83 -2.32 16.23
CA GLU A 51 10.20 -3.65 16.26
C GLU A 51 10.44 -4.33 17.62
N ALA A 52 11.64 -4.20 18.19
CA ALA A 52 11.98 -4.77 19.48
C ALA A 52 11.22 -4.13 20.66
N GLU A 53 11.01 -2.81 20.63
CA GLU A 53 10.34 -2.07 21.70
C GLU A 53 8.81 -2.21 21.64
N THR A 54 8.24 -2.15 20.44
CA THR A 54 6.79 -2.11 20.24
C THR A 54 6.17 -3.47 19.95
N GLY A 55 6.97 -4.43 19.49
CA GLY A 55 6.48 -5.70 18.94
C GLY A 55 5.75 -5.55 17.61
N ILE A 56 5.72 -4.36 17.00
CA ILE A 56 5.13 -4.10 15.69
C ILE A 56 6.16 -4.48 14.62
N LYS A 57 5.77 -5.35 13.69
CA LYS A 57 6.60 -5.77 12.57
C LYS A 57 6.91 -4.58 11.66
N VAL A 58 8.18 -4.36 11.35
CA VAL A 58 8.57 -3.36 10.34
C VAL A 58 8.99 -4.07 9.07
N ASN A 59 8.35 -3.72 7.96
CA ASN A 59 8.73 -4.17 6.63
C ASN A 59 9.38 -3.00 5.87
N PRO A 60 10.72 -2.91 5.91
CA PRO A 60 11.44 -1.83 5.26
C PRO A 60 11.49 -2.07 3.75
N ILE A 61 11.17 -1.03 3.00
CA ILE A 61 11.24 -1.04 1.54
C ILE A 61 12.42 -0.16 1.15
N THR A 62 13.42 -0.80 0.56
CA THR A 62 14.67 -0.18 0.12
C THR A 62 14.68 0.11 -1.38
N ASP A 63 13.57 -0.15 -2.06
CA ASP A 63 13.43 0.22 -3.47
C ASP A 63 13.23 1.73 -3.59
N ASP A 64 13.73 2.28 -4.70
CA ASP A 64 13.57 3.68 -5.02
C ASP A 64 12.15 3.91 -5.58
N MET A 65 11.18 3.97 -4.66
CA MET A 65 9.76 4.10 -5.00
C MET A 65 9.34 5.57 -5.00
N GLY A 66 8.64 5.97 -6.06
CA GLY A 66 7.94 7.25 -6.08
C GLY A 66 6.71 7.24 -5.16
N MET A 67 6.29 8.42 -4.70
CA MET A 67 5.12 8.58 -3.80
C MET A 67 3.85 7.92 -4.34
N GLY A 68 3.61 7.94 -5.66
CA GLY A 68 2.45 7.29 -6.27
C GLY A 68 2.44 5.76 -6.12
N GLN A 69 3.58 5.10 -5.94
CA GLN A 69 3.62 3.68 -5.59
C GLN A 69 3.34 3.46 -4.10
N VAL A 70 3.83 4.35 -3.23
CA VAL A 70 3.55 4.32 -1.78
C VAL A 70 2.06 4.48 -1.49
N GLU A 71 1.38 5.37 -2.21
CA GLU A 71 -0.07 5.59 -2.09
C GLU A 71 -0.92 4.37 -2.50
N LEU A 72 -0.33 3.41 -3.22
CA LEU A 72 -1.00 2.19 -3.67
C LEU A 72 -0.71 0.97 -2.79
N MET A 73 0.05 1.13 -1.69
CA MET A 73 0.44 0.04 -0.77
C MET A 73 -0.51 -0.16 0.41
#